data_AF-A0A7J6JDW2-F1
#
_entry.id   AF-A0A7J6JDW2-F1
#
_cell.length_a   1.000
_cell.length_b   1.000
_cell.length_c   1.000
_cell.angle_alpha   90.00
_cell.angle_beta   90.00
_cell.angle_gamma   90.00
#
_symmetry.space_group_name_H-M   'P 1'
#
loop_
_entity.id
_entity.type
_entity.pdbx_description
1 polymer ?
#
loop_
_entity_poly.entity_id
_entity_poly.type
_entity_poly.pdbx_seq_one_letter_code
_entity_poly.pdbx_strand_id
1 'polypeptide(L)'
;MQFLCSGIKNKEPEPAVPEPDIAGPGVTMAYIMQIFLGSWFIWFSILIPRDPKSSFAAKAARTLRRLRRRYLKQSHLREEGRTEYWLAILRNCRFSEVLFSTLVEFQEAQVFFTLAVQLASISMLVLNESISAKRIDWVAAKLFQAGNTFVVLLVQAEQQRQRMHWWYTYLLTLIVCVFFVAIQRIGLESEFIGSEELPECSFKLPSILKTCDYGVGVYIPTFQEAAMEDSSDFSLSIVLISLSFITLDQVAQTPRLRNWGVDVWQSTSKAVKWMTKFGSVVWSLLWLVMNCSLASLLLSTTDTILREVGGSLSEKDNWTFGQIVAVLLWAPVVFKYIYLNISA
;
A
#
# COMPACT_ATOMS: atom_id res chain seq x y z
N MET A 1 49.77 37.80 -23.39
CA MET A 1 51.03 37.21 -22.90
C MET A 1 50.87 37.00 -21.40
N GLN A 2 50.31 35.87 -20.98
CA GLN A 2 51.05 34.71 -20.46
C GLN A 2 51.95 35.08 -19.28
N PHE A 3 51.51 34.75 -18.06
CA PHE A 3 52.30 33.89 -17.18
C PHE A 3 51.37 32.93 -16.43
N LEU A 4 51.73 31.65 -16.55
CA LEU A 4 51.09 30.44 -16.06
C LEU A 4 51.34 30.22 -14.56
N CYS A 5 50.41 29.47 -13.96
CA CYS A 5 50.57 28.48 -12.89
C CYS A 5 51.32 28.86 -11.61
N SER A 6 50.56 29.09 -10.53
CA SER A 6 50.94 28.62 -9.20
C SER A 6 49.69 28.33 -8.37
N GLY A 7 49.62 27.12 -7.82
CA GLY A 7 48.84 26.84 -6.62
C GLY A 7 47.43 26.33 -6.87
N ILE A 8 47.34 25.02 -7.10
CA ILE A 8 46.20 24.18 -6.72
C ILE A 8 45.87 24.51 -5.25
N LYS A 9 44.94 25.44 -5.01
CA LYS A 9 44.24 25.49 -3.72
C LYS A 9 43.14 24.47 -3.83
N ASN A 10 43.36 23.34 -3.17
CA ASN A 10 42.38 22.33 -2.85
C ASN A 10 41.07 23.02 -2.52
N LYS A 11 40.14 23.00 -3.47
CA LYS A 11 38.75 23.32 -3.19
C LYS A 11 38.30 22.14 -2.34
N GLU A 12 38.23 22.33 -1.03
CA GLU A 12 37.61 21.37 -0.14
C GLU A 12 36.30 20.93 -0.81
N PRO A 13 36.08 19.62 -1.00
CA PRO A 13 34.83 19.16 -1.56
C PRO A 13 33.74 19.66 -0.62
N GLU A 14 32.87 20.56 -1.10
CA GLU A 14 31.66 20.93 -0.37
C GLU A 14 30.99 19.62 0.05
N PRO A 15 30.72 19.42 1.36
CA PRO A 15 30.13 18.18 1.82
C PRO A 15 28.81 17.99 1.08
N ALA A 16 28.72 16.94 0.28
CA ALA A 16 27.49 16.58 -0.41
C ALA A 16 26.37 16.45 0.62
N VAL A 17 25.50 17.45 0.67
CA VAL A 17 24.28 17.42 1.46
C VAL A 17 23.40 16.37 0.77
N PRO A 18 23.02 15.27 1.46
CA PRO A 18 22.15 14.28 0.85
C PRO A 18 20.81 14.94 0.58
N GLU A 19 20.41 15.06 -0.69
CA GLU A 19 19.05 15.51 -1.00
C GLU A 19 18.05 14.51 -0.37
N PRO A 20 17.20 14.97 0.54
CA PRO A 20 16.33 14.15 1.40
C PRO A 20 15.11 13.55 0.67
N ASP A 21 15.15 13.40 -0.66
CA ASP A 21 13.93 13.38 -1.46
C ASP A 21 13.21 12.02 -1.54
N ILE A 22 13.89 10.88 -1.33
CA ILE A 22 13.27 9.55 -1.47
C ILE A 22 12.48 9.12 -0.23
N ALA A 23 13.02 9.38 0.96
CA ALA A 23 12.40 9.03 2.23
C ALA A 23 11.99 10.28 3.02
N GLY A 24 11.96 11.45 2.38
CA GLY A 24 11.75 12.71 3.06
C GLY A 24 10.40 12.85 3.77
N PRO A 25 10.24 13.88 4.60
CA PRO A 25 8.99 14.16 5.30
C PRO A 25 7.79 14.29 4.34
N GLY A 26 8.00 14.79 3.12
CA GLY A 26 6.95 14.89 2.10
C GLY A 26 6.43 13.53 1.63
N VAL A 27 7.31 12.63 1.18
CA VAL A 27 6.92 11.27 0.75
C VAL A 27 6.26 10.51 1.88
N THR A 28 6.77 10.66 3.11
CA THR A 28 6.18 10.05 4.30
C THR A 28 4.77 10.57 4.59
N MET A 29 4.53 11.88 4.46
CA MET A 29 3.19 12.47 4.63
C MET A 29 2.20 11.99 3.56
N ALA A 30 2.63 11.92 2.29
CA ALA A 30 1.79 11.37 1.23
C ALA A 30 1.45 9.90 1.50
N TYR A 31 2.42 9.10 1.97
CA TYR A 31 2.20 7.71 2.37
C TYR A 31 1.22 7.57 3.55
N ILE A 32 1.33 8.39 4.59
CA ILE A 32 0.39 8.38 5.72
C ILE A 32 -1.02 8.75 5.25
N MET A 33 -1.16 9.76 4.39
CA MET A 33 -2.45 10.14 3.80
C MET A 33 -3.04 9.02 2.95
N GLN A 34 -2.21 8.32 2.16
CA GLN A 34 -2.61 7.13 1.41
C GLN A 34 -3.20 6.05 2.33
N ILE A 35 -2.55 5.75 3.46
CA ILE A 35 -3.07 4.77 4.43
C ILE A 35 -4.39 5.24 5.02
N PHE A 36 -4.48 6.51 5.41
CA PHE A 36 -5.68 7.07 6.03
C PHE A 36 -6.88 7.01 5.08
N LEU A 37 -6.72 7.50 3.84
CA LEU A 37 -7.77 7.47 2.83
C LEU A 37 -8.11 6.05 2.40
N GLY A 38 -7.11 5.18 2.21
CA GLY A 38 -7.32 3.77 1.90
C GLY A 38 -8.12 3.08 2.98
N SER A 39 -7.77 3.28 4.26
CA SER A 39 -8.50 2.74 5.41
C SER A 39 -9.93 3.25 5.47
N TRP A 40 -10.16 4.54 5.19
CA TRP A 40 -11.50 5.14 5.10
C TRP A 40 -12.34 4.43 4.04
N PHE A 41 -11.85 4.33 2.81
CA PHE A 41 -12.59 3.68 1.72
C PHE A 41 -12.84 2.19 1.99
N ILE A 42 -11.86 1.47 2.52
CA ILE A 42 -12.00 0.05 2.90
C ILE A 42 -13.09 -0.10 3.97
N TRP A 43 -13.05 0.71 5.02
CA TRP A 43 -14.01 0.63 6.12
C TRP A 43 -15.44 0.85 5.64
N PHE A 44 -15.70 1.91 4.86
CA PHE A 44 -17.02 2.17 4.30
C PHE A 44 -17.45 1.12 3.27
N SER A 45 -16.52 0.58 2.47
CA SER A 45 -16.82 -0.49 1.51
C SER A 45 -17.24 -1.80 2.21
N ILE A 46 -16.65 -2.10 3.37
CA ILE A 46 -17.05 -3.26 4.19
C ILE A 46 -18.44 -3.04 4.81
N LEU A 47 -18.73 -1.82 5.27
CA LEU A 47 -20.02 -1.45 5.89
C LEU A 47 -21.17 -1.40 4.87
N ILE A 48 -20.91 -0.89 3.67
CA ILE A 48 -21.90 -0.70 2.61
C ILE A 48 -21.50 -1.54 1.39
N PRO A 49 -21.67 -2.87 1.44
CA PRO A 49 -21.31 -3.72 0.31
C PRO A 49 -22.25 -3.47 -0.87
N ARG A 50 -21.66 -3.26 -2.06
CA ARG A 50 -22.41 -3.12 -3.32
C ARG A 50 -23.26 -4.37 -3.59
N ASP A 51 -22.69 -5.54 -3.31
CA ASP A 51 -23.36 -6.83 -3.44
C ASP A 51 -23.48 -7.58 -2.09
N PRO A 52 -24.70 -7.79 -1.54
CA PRO A 52 -24.89 -8.46 -0.26
C PRO A 52 -24.53 -9.96 -0.27
N LYS A 53 -24.35 -10.54 -1.46
CA LYS A 53 -23.90 -11.92 -1.65
C LYS A 53 -22.38 -12.09 -1.58
N SER A 54 -21.59 -11.02 -1.79
CA SER A 54 -20.12 -11.07 -1.75
C SER A 54 -19.56 -10.78 -0.35
N SER A 55 -20.27 -10.03 0.50
CA SER A 55 -19.77 -9.66 1.83
C SER A 55 -19.62 -10.87 2.77
N PHE A 56 -18.37 -11.13 3.19
CA PHE A 56 -18.06 -12.09 4.25
C PHE A 56 -18.71 -11.66 5.56
N ALA A 57 -18.68 -10.36 5.92
CA ALA A 57 -19.35 -9.86 7.12
C ALA A 57 -20.84 -10.19 7.11
N ALA A 58 -21.52 -10.05 5.96
CA ALA A 58 -22.91 -10.46 5.83
C ALA A 58 -23.11 -11.98 5.92
N LYS A 59 -22.18 -12.80 5.41
CA LYS A 59 -22.22 -14.27 5.53
C LYS A 59 -21.94 -14.74 6.97
N ALA A 60 -20.88 -14.22 7.59
CA ALA A 60 -20.46 -14.50 8.95
C ALA A 60 -21.50 -14.04 9.96
N ALA A 61 -22.06 -12.83 9.79
CA ALA A 61 -23.18 -12.37 10.60
C ALA A 61 -24.39 -13.31 10.47
N ARG A 62 -24.75 -13.76 9.26
CA ARG A 62 -25.82 -14.75 9.07
C ARG A 62 -25.51 -16.09 9.73
N THR A 63 -24.29 -16.60 9.63
CA THR A 63 -23.87 -17.88 10.24
C THR A 63 -23.80 -17.81 11.76
N LEU A 64 -23.16 -16.78 12.31
CA LEU A 64 -23.05 -16.52 13.74
C LEU A 64 -24.44 -16.29 14.35
N ARG A 65 -25.30 -15.54 13.67
CA ARG A 65 -26.70 -15.36 14.08
C ARG A 65 -27.47 -16.67 14.01
N ARG A 66 -27.27 -17.55 13.02
CA ARG A 66 -27.87 -18.91 12.99
C ARG A 66 -27.42 -19.79 14.14
N LEU A 67 -26.15 -19.73 14.53
CA LEU A 67 -25.62 -20.45 15.69
C LEU A 67 -26.19 -19.88 17.00
N ARG A 68 -26.18 -18.55 17.16
CA ARG A 68 -26.82 -17.86 18.29
C ARG A 68 -28.32 -18.16 18.37
N ARG A 69 -29.02 -18.26 17.24
CA ARG A 69 -30.45 -18.62 17.13
C ARG A 69 -30.73 -20.04 17.66
N ARG A 70 -29.87 -21.01 17.37
CA ARG A 70 -29.98 -22.38 17.94
C ARG A 70 -29.86 -22.36 19.46
N TYR A 71 -29.10 -21.41 20.00
CA TYR A 71 -28.90 -21.25 21.43
C TYR A 71 -30.02 -20.45 22.13
N LEU A 72 -30.61 -19.44 21.48
CA LEU A 72 -31.46 -18.42 22.13
C LEU A 72 -32.99 -18.49 21.87
N LYS A 73 -33.51 -19.46 21.09
CA LYS A 73 -34.98 -19.67 20.88
C LYS A 73 -35.80 -18.37 20.63
N GLN A 74 -35.24 -17.39 19.91
CA GLN A 74 -35.81 -16.03 19.77
C GLN A 74 -36.57 -15.84 18.43
N SER A 75 -37.71 -15.15 18.45
CA SER A 75 -38.71 -15.05 17.37
C SER A 75 -38.38 -14.07 16.21
N HIS A 76 -37.67 -14.62 15.23
CA HIS A 76 -37.76 -14.53 13.76
C HIS A 76 -37.87 -13.22 12.91
N LEU A 77 -38.82 -12.27 12.98
CA LEU A 77 -39.18 -11.52 11.74
C LEU A 77 -38.93 -10.00 11.67
N ARG A 78 -38.82 -9.27 12.78
CA ARG A 78 -38.88 -7.78 12.74
C ARG A 78 -37.53 -7.07 12.56
N GLU A 79 -36.43 -7.67 13.02
CA GLU A 79 -35.10 -7.05 12.94
C GLU A 79 -34.32 -7.42 11.66
N GLU A 80 -34.51 -8.65 11.15
CA GLU A 80 -33.82 -9.13 9.93
C GLU A 80 -34.21 -8.29 8.71
N GLY A 81 -35.53 -8.06 8.54
CA GLY A 81 -36.04 -7.14 7.53
C GLY A 81 -35.56 -5.71 7.73
N ARG A 82 -35.42 -5.23 8.97
CA ARG A 82 -35.00 -3.85 9.26
C ARG A 82 -33.54 -3.60 8.86
N THR A 83 -32.60 -4.47 9.22
CA THR A 83 -31.19 -4.28 8.82
C THR A 83 -30.95 -4.45 7.33
N GLU A 84 -31.58 -5.44 6.69
CA GLU A 84 -31.46 -5.62 5.24
C GLU A 84 -32.15 -4.48 4.48
N TYR A 85 -33.27 -3.96 5.00
CA TYR A 85 -33.94 -2.77 4.48
C TYR A 85 -33.07 -1.52 4.60
N TRP A 86 -32.46 -1.26 5.76
CA TRP A 86 -31.54 -0.12 5.93
C TRP A 86 -30.30 -0.24 5.06
N LEU A 87 -29.71 -1.43 4.91
CA LEU A 87 -28.60 -1.64 3.99
C LEU A 87 -29.02 -1.46 2.53
N ALA A 88 -30.25 -1.88 2.17
CA ALA A 88 -30.79 -1.65 0.85
C ALA A 88 -31.04 -0.16 0.58
N ILE A 89 -31.52 0.59 1.58
CA ILE A 89 -31.64 2.05 1.51
C ILE A 89 -30.26 2.66 1.32
N LEU A 90 -29.29 2.37 2.20
CA LEU A 90 -27.95 2.94 2.15
C LEU A 90 -27.21 2.62 0.84
N ARG A 91 -27.41 1.43 0.29
CA ARG A 91 -26.87 1.06 -1.03
C ARG A 91 -27.54 1.84 -2.17
N ASN A 92 -28.84 2.07 -2.06
CA ASN A 92 -29.58 2.85 -3.04
C ASN A 92 -29.39 4.37 -2.83
N CYS A 93 -28.73 4.78 -1.74
CA CYS A 93 -28.32 6.16 -1.54
C CYS A 93 -27.17 6.50 -2.51
N ARG A 94 -27.20 7.74 -3.00
CA ARG A 94 -26.13 8.34 -3.83
C ARG A 94 -24.76 8.26 -3.16
N PHE A 95 -24.70 8.28 -1.83
CA PHE A 95 -23.46 8.09 -1.07
C PHE A 95 -22.69 6.82 -1.49
N SER A 96 -23.39 5.69 -1.70
CA SER A 96 -22.73 4.44 -2.10
C SER A 96 -22.15 4.53 -3.51
N GLU A 97 -22.84 5.20 -4.42
CA GLU A 97 -22.37 5.39 -5.79
C GLU A 97 -21.14 6.31 -5.83
N VAL A 98 -21.19 7.42 -5.10
CA VAL A 98 -20.08 8.36 -4.94
C VAL A 98 -18.87 7.68 -4.31
N LEU A 99 -19.07 6.88 -3.26
CA LEU A 99 -18.01 6.12 -2.60
C LEU A 99 -17.26 5.22 -3.59
N PHE A 100 -17.98 4.43 -4.40
CA PHE A 100 -17.34 3.51 -5.34
C PHE A 100 -16.71 4.21 -6.55
N SER A 101 -17.30 5.30 -7.04
CA SER A 101 -16.69 6.11 -8.10
C SER A 101 -15.37 6.72 -7.62
N THR A 102 -15.38 7.31 -6.43
CA THR A 102 -14.18 7.95 -5.86
C THR A 102 -13.14 6.95 -5.37
N LEU A 103 -13.54 5.73 -4.98
CA LEU A 103 -12.61 4.64 -4.68
C LEU A 103 -11.78 4.22 -5.91
N VAL A 104 -12.36 4.25 -7.12
CA VAL A 104 -11.61 3.97 -8.34
C VAL A 104 -10.58 5.05 -8.61
N GLU A 105 -10.98 6.32 -8.47
CA GLU A 105 -10.09 7.47 -8.68
C GLU A 105 -8.98 7.54 -7.61
N PHE A 106 -9.31 7.16 -6.38
CA PHE A 106 -8.31 7.01 -5.32
C PHE A 106 -7.28 5.94 -5.67
N GLN A 107 -7.72 4.75 -6.12
CA GLN A 107 -6.82 3.67 -6.53
C GLN A 107 -5.91 4.12 -7.68
N GLU A 108 -6.45 4.86 -8.66
CA GLU A 108 -5.67 5.42 -9.76
C GLU A 108 -4.57 6.36 -9.26
N ALA A 109 -4.93 7.37 -8.45
CA ALA A 109 -3.99 8.31 -7.85
C ALA A 109 -2.92 7.61 -7.00
N GLN A 110 -3.34 6.61 -6.24
CA GLN A 110 -2.48 5.82 -5.37
C GLN A 110 -1.44 5.01 -6.15
N VAL A 111 -1.86 4.36 -7.24
CA VAL A 111 -0.94 3.61 -8.09
C VAL A 111 0.08 4.57 -8.73
N PHE A 112 -0.34 5.71 -9.25
CA PHE A 112 0.60 6.67 -9.85
C PHE A 112 1.59 7.24 -8.83
N PHE A 113 1.13 7.57 -7.62
CA PHE A 113 2.02 7.98 -6.54
C PHE A 113 3.04 6.88 -6.20
N THR A 114 2.57 5.64 -6.05
CA THR A 114 3.42 4.50 -5.74
C THR A 114 4.45 4.25 -6.86
N LEU A 115 4.04 4.33 -8.12
CA LEU A 115 4.93 4.21 -9.28
C LEU A 115 5.96 5.34 -9.32
N ALA A 116 5.60 6.57 -8.97
CA ALA A 116 6.55 7.68 -8.92
C ALA A 116 7.64 7.44 -7.86
N VAL A 117 7.27 6.95 -6.67
CA VAL A 117 8.23 6.58 -5.61
C VAL A 117 9.13 5.43 -6.07
N GLN A 118 8.56 4.43 -6.75
CA GLN A 118 9.30 3.29 -7.31
C GLN A 118 10.30 3.70 -8.37
N LEU A 119 9.87 4.52 -9.32
CA LEU A 119 10.70 5.03 -10.41
C LEU A 119 11.83 5.90 -9.85
N ALA A 120 11.53 6.80 -8.91
CA ALA A 120 12.54 7.60 -8.24
C ALA A 120 13.58 6.71 -7.53
N SER A 121 13.12 5.67 -6.84
CA SER A 121 13.99 4.69 -6.17
C SER A 121 14.90 3.97 -7.17
N ILE A 122 14.35 3.43 -8.26
CA ILE A 122 15.14 2.73 -9.29
C ILE A 122 16.10 3.69 -9.99
N SER A 123 15.64 4.88 -10.38
CA SER A 123 16.49 5.87 -11.04
C SER A 123 17.68 6.24 -10.18
N MET A 124 17.50 6.43 -8.88
CA MET A 124 18.62 6.72 -8.00
C MET A 124 19.52 5.49 -7.73
N LEU A 125 18.98 4.27 -7.77
CA LEU A 125 19.76 3.03 -7.58
C LEU A 125 20.58 2.65 -8.82
N VAL A 126 20.05 2.87 -10.02
CA VAL A 126 20.62 2.34 -11.28
C VAL A 126 21.35 3.41 -12.08
N LEU A 127 20.90 4.67 -12.07
CA LEU A 127 21.39 5.70 -13.01
C LEU A 127 22.46 6.62 -12.40
N ASN A 128 22.79 6.47 -11.11
CA ASN A 128 23.67 7.38 -10.38
C ASN A 128 25.07 6.78 -10.14
N GLU A 129 25.75 6.35 -11.20
CA GLU A 129 27.15 5.88 -11.13
C GLU A 129 28.16 7.02 -10.84
N SER A 130 27.75 8.29 -10.90
CA SER A 130 28.66 9.46 -10.85
C SER A 130 28.53 10.34 -9.60
N ILE A 131 27.61 10.06 -8.67
CA ILE A 131 27.48 10.82 -7.42
C ILE A 131 28.17 10.06 -6.29
N SER A 132 29.48 10.22 -6.22
CA SER A 132 30.29 9.84 -5.07
C SER A 132 29.62 10.29 -3.76
N ALA A 133 29.29 9.32 -2.90
CA ALA A 133 28.85 9.49 -1.50
C ALA A 133 27.41 9.95 -1.18
N LYS A 134 26.41 9.73 -2.06
CA LYS A 134 25.00 9.77 -1.63
C LYS A 134 24.49 8.37 -1.32
N ARG A 135 24.87 7.83 -0.15
CA ARG A 135 24.40 6.51 0.34
C ARG A 135 22.89 6.58 0.58
N ILE A 136 22.11 5.93 -0.28
CA ILE A 136 20.68 5.72 -0.08
C ILE A 136 20.50 4.55 0.87
N ASP A 137 19.72 4.75 1.94
CA ASP A 137 19.31 3.66 2.81
C ASP A 137 18.36 2.75 2.01
N TRP A 138 18.93 1.69 1.45
CA TRP A 138 18.22 0.70 0.64
C TRP A 138 17.18 -0.05 1.47
N VAL A 139 17.39 -0.16 2.78
CA VAL A 139 16.43 -0.76 3.72
C VAL A 139 15.21 0.15 3.83
N ALA A 140 15.42 1.44 4.02
CA ALA A 140 14.34 2.43 4.05
C ALA A 140 13.55 2.42 2.73
N ALA A 141 14.25 2.44 1.59
CA ALA A 141 13.62 2.38 0.27
C ALA A 141 12.76 1.11 0.09
N LYS A 142 13.30 -0.08 0.43
CA LYS A 142 12.54 -1.35 0.40
C LYS A 142 11.33 -1.33 1.33
N LEU A 143 11.45 -0.72 2.51
CA LEU A 143 10.38 -0.62 3.51
C LEU A 143 9.24 0.29 3.05
N PHE A 144 9.55 1.51 2.60
CA PHE A 144 8.57 2.44 2.04
C PHE A 144 7.85 1.83 0.83
N GLN A 145 8.62 1.14 -0.01
CA GLN A 145 8.12 0.50 -1.20
C GLN A 145 7.20 -0.68 -0.90
N ALA A 146 7.52 -1.49 0.12
CA ALA A 146 6.63 -2.53 0.63
C ALA A 146 5.33 -1.94 1.19
N GLY A 147 5.45 -0.94 2.06
CA GLY A 147 4.30 -0.25 2.66
C GLY A 147 3.33 0.29 1.62
N ASN A 148 3.83 1.02 0.60
CA ASN A 148 2.99 1.56 -0.47
C ASN A 148 2.28 0.46 -1.27
N THR A 149 3.00 -0.61 -1.61
CA THR A 149 2.46 -1.75 -2.38
C THR A 149 1.37 -2.49 -1.60
N PHE A 150 1.50 -2.64 -0.27
CA PHE A 150 0.47 -3.28 0.56
C PHE A 150 -0.86 -2.53 0.53
N VAL A 151 -0.83 -1.19 0.64
CA VAL A 151 -2.07 -0.41 0.56
C VAL A 151 -2.69 -0.56 -0.83
N VAL A 152 -1.90 -0.55 -1.91
CA VAL A 152 -2.40 -0.69 -3.28
C VAL A 152 -3.10 -2.03 -3.46
N LEU A 153 -2.50 -3.11 -2.95
CA LEU A 153 -3.07 -4.45 -3.01
C LEU A 153 -4.34 -4.58 -2.16
N LEU A 154 -4.38 -3.98 -0.97
CA LEU A 154 -5.59 -3.98 -0.11
C LEU A 154 -6.76 -3.28 -0.80
N VAL A 155 -6.53 -2.12 -1.40
CA VAL A 155 -7.59 -1.37 -2.09
C VAL A 155 -8.03 -2.12 -3.36
N GLN A 156 -7.10 -2.67 -4.14
CA GLN A 156 -7.42 -3.51 -5.30
C GLN A 156 -8.23 -4.76 -4.91
N ALA A 157 -7.82 -5.42 -3.82
CA ALA A 157 -8.52 -6.55 -3.24
C ALA A 157 -9.97 -6.19 -2.88
N GLU A 158 -10.18 -5.04 -2.23
CA GLU A 158 -11.52 -4.57 -1.89
C GLU A 158 -12.35 -4.19 -3.12
N GLN A 159 -11.76 -3.59 -4.16
CA GLN A 159 -12.46 -3.32 -5.43
C GLN A 159 -13.02 -4.61 -6.04
N GLN A 160 -12.21 -5.67 -6.10
CA GLN A 160 -12.64 -6.98 -6.61
C GLN A 160 -13.74 -7.63 -5.74
N ARG A 161 -13.65 -7.49 -4.41
CA ARG A 161 -14.71 -7.94 -3.49
C ARG A 161 -16.04 -7.24 -3.73
N GLN A 162 -16.00 -5.98 -4.16
CA GLN A 162 -17.18 -5.19 -4.55
C GLN A 162 -17.63 -5.45 -6.00
N ARG A 163 -17.08 -6.47 -6.66
CA ARG A 163 -17.37 -6.85 -8.06
C ARG A 163 -16.96 -5.79 -9.09
N MET A 164 -15.98 -4.96 -8.76
CA MET A 164 -15.42 -3.96 -9.66
C MET A 164 -14.15 -4.51 -10.32
N HIS A 165 -14.35 -5.32 -11.36
CA HIS A 165 -13.26 -6.01 -12.09
C HIS A 165 -12.69 -5.17 -13.24
N TRP A 166 -12.21 -3.97 -12.93
CA TRP A 166 -11.71 -3.05 -13.95
C TRP A 166 -10.30 -3.45 -14.37
N TRP A 167 -10.13 -3.82 -15.65
CA TRP A 167 -8.82 -4.20 -16.19
C TRP A 167 -7.80 -3.07 -16.10
N TYR A 168 -8.24 -1.82 -16.20
CA TYR A 168 -7.36 -0.66 -16.07
C TYR A 168 -6.65 -0.58 -14.71
N THR A 169 -7.40 -0.57 -13.60
CA THR A 169 -6.81 -0.50 -12.24
C THR A 169 -6.02 -1.75 -11.90
N TYR A 170 -6.47 -2.91 -12.38
CA TYR A 170 -5.73 -4.17 -12.25
C TYR A 170 -4.38 -4.14 -12.97
N LEU A 171 -4.32 -3.70 -14.22
CA LEU A 171 -3.07 -3.62 -14.99
C LEU A 171 -2.08 -2.63 -14.35
N LEU A 172 -2.59 -1.50 -13.88
CA LEU A 172 -1.79 -0.54 -13.11
C LEU A 172 -1.22 -1.17 -11.82
N THR A 173 -2.04 -1.92 -11.08
CA THR A 173 -1.59 -2.66 -9.88
C THR A 173 -0.56 -3.73 -10.22
N LEU A 174 -0.70 -4.41 -11.36
CA LEU A 174 0.27 -5.39 -11.84
C LEU A 174 1.63 -4.73 -12.10
N ILE A 175 1.65 -3.55 -12.74
CA ILE A 175 2.88 -2.78 -12.99
C ILE A 175 3.55 -2.43 -11.64
N VAL A 176 2.80 -1.90 -10.67
CA VAL A 176 3.30 -1.61 -9.31
C VAL A 176 3.97 -2.84 -8.68
N CYS A 177 3.36 -4.02 -8.82
CA CYS A 177 3.92 -5.25 -8.27
C CYS A 177 5.20 -5.70 -9.00
N VAL A 178 5.29 -5.52 -10.32
CA VAL A 178 6.50 -5.82 -11.09
C VAL A 178 7.66 -4.93 -10.66
N PHE A 179 7.42 -3.62 -10.53
CA PHE A 179 8.41 -2.67 -10.03
C PHE A 179 8.81 -2.97 -8.59
N PHE A 180 7.87 -3.41 -7.76
CA PHE A 180 8.17 -3.90 -6.41
C PHE A 180 9.11 -5.09 -6.41
N VAL A 181 8.85 -6.12 -7.21
CA VAL A 181 9.75 -7.27 -7.34
C VAL A 181 11.13 -6.82 -7.83
N ALA A 182 11.19 -5.92 -8.82
CA ALA A 182 12.46 -5.40 -9.32
C ALA A 182 13.28 -4.72 -8.21
N ILE A 183 12.68 -3.82 -7.42
CA ILE A 183 13.37 -3.11 -6.32
C ILE A 183 13.86 -4.08 -5.24
N GLN A 184 13.06 -5.09 -4.89
CA GLN A 184 13.49 -6.08 -3.89
C GLN A 184 14.68 -6.91 -4.38
N ARG A 185 14.79 -7.15 -5.70
CA ARG A 185 15.88 -7.93 -6.31
C ARG A 185 17.14 -7.12 -6.58
N ILE A 186 17.02 -5.81 -6.84
CA ILE A 186 18.16 -4.92 -7.14
C ILE A 186 19.09 -4.75 -5.91
N GLY A 187 18.56 -4.86 -4.68
CA GLY A 187 19.31 -4.57 -3.46
C GLY A 187 19.92 -5.78 -2.73
N LEU A 188 20.43 -6.80 -3.42
CA LEU A 188 21.09 -7.97 -2.81
C LEU A 188 22.62 -7.97 -2.91
N GLU A 189 23.23 -6.96 -3.55
CA GLU A 189 24.69 -6.86 -3.69
C GLU A 189 25.20 -5.53 -3.15
N SER A 190 25.56 -5.49 -1.86
CA SER A 190 26.75 -4.76 -1.42
C SER A 190 27.15 -5.17 0.00
N GLU A 191 27.85 -6.28 0.09
CA GLU A 191 28.77 -6.52 1.20
C GLU A 191 29.92 -5.49 1.05
N PHE A 192 29.82 -4.34 1.72
CA PHE A 192 30.87 -3.32 1.66
C PHE A 192 31.93 -3.57 2.74
N ILE A 193 33.07 -4.13 2.33
CA ILE A 193 34.33 -4.09 3.07
C ILE A 193 34.99 -2.74 2.76
N GLY A 194 34.78 -1.73 3.61
CA GLY A 194 35.45 -0.45 3.44
C GLY A 194 35.12 0.54 4.54
N SER A 195 36.09 0.77 5.42
CA SER A 195 36.12 1.88 6.37
C SER A 195 36.66 3.12 5.65
N GLU A 196 35.80 3.93 5.05
CA GLU A 196 36.15 5.29 4.65
C GLU A 196 35.57 6.27 5.68
N GLU A 197 36.44 7.02 6.34
CA GLU A 197 36.08 8.02 7.35
C GLU A 197 35.29 9.15 6.69
N LEU A 198 34.02 9.30 7.06
CA LEU A 198 33.21 10.45 6.63
C LEU A 198 33.71 11.73 7.32
N PRO A 199 33.86 12.86 6.59
CA PRO A 199 34.23 14.13 7.19
C PRO A 199 33.15 14.59 8.18
N GLU A 200 33.60 15.17 9.29
CA GLU A 200 32.83 15.56 10.47
C GLU A 200 31.41 16.06 10.16
N CYS A 201 30.41 15.36 10.68
CA CYS A 201 29.00 15.67 10.45
C CYS A 201 28.59 16.93 11.24
N SER A 202 28.51 18.07 10.54
CA SER A 202 28.10 19.34 11.12
C SER A 202 26.64 19.32 11.59
N PHE A 203 26.39 20.04 12.69
CA PHE A 203 25.32 19.85 13.69
C PHE A 203 23.85 20.01 13.24
N LYS A 204 23.50 20.07 11.95
CA LYS A 204 22.10 20.29 11.52
C LYS A 204 21.80 19.67 10.15
N LEU A 205 21.21 18.47 10.14
CA LEU A 205 19.99 18.13 9.37
C LEU A 205 19.60 16.66 9.61
N PRO A 206 18.36 16.35 10.06
CA PRO A 206 17.87 14.98 10.13
C PRO A 206 17.38 14.55 8.74
N SER A 207 18.29 14.07 7.90
CA SER A 207 17.93 13.36 6.67
C SER A 207 17.96 11.87 6.96
N ILE A 208 16.90 11.15 6.59
CA ILE A 208 16.68 9.70 6.81
C ILE A 208 17.76 8.82 6.14
N LEU A 209 18.64 9.41 5.32
CA LEU A 209 19.77 8.75 4.68
C LEU A 209 21.11 8.95 5.40
N LYS A 210 21.17 9.71 6.50
CA LYS A 210 22.41 9.94 7.27
C LYS A 210 22.17 9.84 8.77
N THR A 211 22.59 8.73 9.35
CA THR A 211 22.92 8.61 10.78
C THR A 211 24.44 8.58 10.91
N CYS A 212 25.04 9.70 11.31
CA CYS A 212 26.42 9.73 11.79
C CYS A 212 26.40 9.54 13.31
N ASP A 213 27.10 8.54 13.82
CA ASP A 213 27.39 8.46 15.26
C ASP A 213 28.69 9.22 15.58
N TYR A 214 28.62 10.12 16.55
CA TYR A 214 29.68 11.09 16.92
C TYR A 214 30.90 10.43 17.60
N GLY A 215 30.88 9.11 17.82
CA GLY A 215 31.95 8.38 18.51
C GLY A 215 32.98 7.68 17.63
N VAL A 216 32.66 7.36 16.35
CA VAL A 216 33.48 6.41 15.57
C VAL A 216 33.58 6.71 14.06
N GLY A 217 32.88 7.71 13.53
CA GLY A 217 32.92 8.00 12.08
C GLY A 217 32.34 6.88 11.20
N VAL A 218 31.54 5.99 11.79
CA VAL A 218 30.91 4.83 11.13
C VAL A 218 29.44 5.13 10.83
N TYR A 219 28.99 4.76 9.63
CA TYR A 219 27.58 4.77 9.24
C TYR A 219 26.82 3.66 9.99
N ILE A 220 25.79 4.02 10.76
CA ILE A 220 24.87 3.05 11.36
C ILE A 220 23.55 3.15 10.57
N PRO A 221 23.08 2.08 9.92
CA PRO A 221 21.79 2.10 9.25
C PRO A 221 20.68 2.40 10.28
N THR A 222 19.79 3.33 9.95
CA THR A 222 18.60 3.69 10.76
C THR A 222 17.67 2.49 10.98
N PHE A 223 17.68 1.55 10.03
CA PHE A 223 16.87 0.34 10.06
C PHE A 223 17.78 -0.89 10.19
N GLN A 224 17.50 -1.76 11.16
CA GLN A 224 18.36 -2.92 11.44
C GLN A 224 18.31 -3.97 10.31
N GLU A 225 19.41 -4.07 9.55
CA GLU A 225 19.51 -4.81 8.27
C GLU A 225 19.08 -6.28 8.35
N ALA A 226 19.59 -7.04 9.32
CA ALA A 226 19.35 -8.49 9.40
C ALA A 226 17.89 -8.88 9.72
N ALA A 227 17.17 -8.06 10.50
CA ALA A 227 15.75 -8.29 10.78
C ALA A 227 14.85 -7.84 9.61
N MET A 228 15.34 -6.87 8.82
CA MET A 228 14.62 -6.33 7.67
C MET A 228 14.76 -7.22 6.43
N GLU A 229 15.88 -7.94 6.27
CA GLU A 229 16.11 -8.83 5.13
C GLU A 229 15.14 -10.03 5.14
N ASP A 230 15.02 -10.74 6.27
CA ASP A 230 14.05 -11.83 6.44
C ASP A 230 12.59 -11.31 6.32
N SER A 231 12.33 -10.11 6.83
CA SER A 231 11.05 -9.42 6.66
C SER A 231 10.77 -9.04 5.19
N SER A 232 11.80 -8.79 4.38
CA SER A 232 11.66 -8.39 2.98
C SER A 232 11.29 -9.56 2.08
N ASP A 233 11.87 -10.75 2.31
CA ASP A 233 11.52 -11.98 1.60
C ASP A 233 10.12 -12.48 1.96
N PHE A 234 9.74 -12.37 3.24
CA PHE A 234 8.38 -12.63 3.68
C PHE A 234 7.39 -11.66 3.00
N SER A 235 7.71 -10.38 2.95
CA SER A 235 6.90 -9.35 2.28
C SER A 235 6.73 -9.64 0.79
N LEU A 236 7.82 -10.03 0.10
CA LEU A 236 7.80 -10.43 -1.31
C LEU A 236 6.86 -11.62 -1.54
N SER A 237 6.96 -12.64 -0.70
CA SER A 237 6.13 -13.84 -0.80
C SER A 237 4.65 -13.51 -0.64
N ILE A 238 4.29 -12.68 0.35
CA ILE A 238 2.90 -12.25 0.57
C ILE A 238 2.38 -11.41 -0.60
N VAL A 239 3.18 -10.52 -1.17
CA VAL A 239 2.81 -9.74 -2.38
C VAL A 239 2.53 -10.67 -3.56
N LEU A 240 3.42 -11.63 -3.84
CA LEU A 240 3.26 -12.56 -4.96
C LEU A 240 2.04 -13.48 -4.79
N ILE A 241 1.82 -14.00 -3.58
CA ILE A 241 0.62 -14.77 -3.26
C ILE A 241 -0.62 -13.91 -3.48
N SER A 242 -0.65 -12.70 -2.91
CA SER A 242 -1.81 -11.80 -3.02
C SER A 242 -2.11 -11.43 -4.47
N LEU A 243 -1.07 -11.10 -5.25
CA LEU A 243 -1.19 -10.83 -6.68
C LEU A 243 -1.78 -12.04 -7.40
N SER A 244 -1.29 -13.25 -7.13
CA SER A 244 -1.80 -14.49 -7.74
C SER A 244 -3.28 -14.73 -7.42
N PHE A 245 -3.72 -14.45 -6.19
CA PHE A 245 -5.14 -14.53 -5.83
C PHE A 245 -5.99 -13.51 -6.57
N ILE A 246 -5.52 -12.26 -6.65
CA ILE A 246 -6.17 -11.15 -7.36
C ILE A 246 -6.25 -11.43 -8.87
N THR A 247 -5.19 -11.97 -9.47
CA THR A 247 -5.15 -12.31 -10.90
C THR A 247 -6.13 -13.46 -11.21
N LEU A 248 -6.17 -14.49 -10.36
CA LEU A 248 -7.11 -15.60 -10.51
C LEU A 248 -8.57 -15.13 -10.43
N ASP A 249 -8.91 -14.25 -9.48
CA ASP A 249 -10.26 -13.69 -9.39
C ASP A 249 -10.59 -12.81 -10.61
N GLN A 250 -9.65 -11.96 -11.05
CA GLN A 250 -9.82 -11.10 -12.24
C GLN A 250 -10.11 -11.94 -13.50
N VAL A 251 -9.32 -12.99 -13.71
CA VAL A 251 -9.46 -13.89 -14.87
C VAL A 251 -10.76 -14.69 -14.78
N ALA A 252 -11.10 -15.23 -13.60
CA ALA A 252 -12.32 -16.01 -13.40
C ALA A 252 -13.61 -15.21 -13.68
N GLN A 253 -13.61 -13.90 -13.43
CA GLN A 253 -14.76 -13.03 -13.69
C GLN A 253 -14.84 -12.52 -15.12
N THR A 254 -13.87 -12.88 -15.98
CA THR A 254 -13.91 -12.54 -17.40
C THR A 254 -15.12 -13.22 -18.06
N PRO A 255 -15.98 -12.48 -18.78
CA PRO A 255 -17.30 -12.96 -19.22
C PRO A 255 -17.26 -14.27 -20.02
N ARG A 256 -16.21 -14.49 -20.83
CA ARG A 256 -16.02 -15.74 -21.60
C ARG A 256 -15.85 -16.96 -20.68
N LEU A 257 -14.99 -16.86 -19.66
CA LEU A 257 -14.72 -17.94 -18.70
C LEU A 257 -15.89 -18.15 -17.75
N ARG A 258 -16.56 -17.06 -17.35
CA ARG A 258 -17.75 -17.10 -16.50
C ARG A 258 -18.90 -17.86 -17.16
N ASN A 259 -19.16 -17.61 -18.45
CA ASN A 259 -20.24 -18.29 -19.18
C ASN A 259 -19.94 -19.79 -19.33
N TRP A 260 -18.71 -20.15 -19.69
CA TRP A 260 -18.27 -21.54 -19.77
C TRP A 260 -18.44 -22.30 -18.45
N GLY A 261 -18.07 -21.67 -17.33
CA GLY A 261 -18.25 -22.25 -16.00
C GLY A 261 -19.70 -22.49 -15.62
N VAL A 262 -20.63 -21.62 -16.03
CA VAL A 262 -22.07 -21.77 -15.77
C VAL A 262 -22.66 -22.93 -16.57
N ASP A 263 -22.28 -23.06 -17.84
CA ASP A 263 -22.80 -24.11 -18.74
C ASP A 263 -22.34 -25.52 -18.30
N VAL A 264 -21.08 -25.65 -17.85
CA VAL A 264 -20.55 -26.91 -17.32
C VAL A 264 -21.20 -27.29 -15.99
N TRP A 265 -21.50 -26.31 -15.12
CA TRP A 265 -22.02 -26.57 -13.77
C TRP A 265 -23.53 -26.71 -13.65
N GLN A 266 -24.32 -26.27 -14.63
CA GLN A 266 -25.78 -26.49 -14.60
C GLN A 266 -26.15 -27.98 -14.66
N SER A 267 -25.26 -28.86 -15.12
CA SER A 267 -25.50 -30.30 -15.34
C SER A 267 -25.16 -31.23 -14.16
N THR A 268 -25.17 -30.76 -12.90
CA THR A 268 -24.56 -31.58 -11.82
C THR A 268 -25.35 -31.79 -10.51
N SER A 269 -25.04 -32.95 -9.92
CA SER A 269 -25.66 -33.63 -8.79
C SER A 269 -25.59 -32.86 -7.46
N LYS A 270 -26.30 -33.36 -6.43
CA LYS A 270 -26.29 -32.79 -5.06
C LYS A 270 -24.88 -32.64 -4.48
N ALA A 271 -23.94 -33.53 -4.82
CA ALA A 271 -22.56 -33.49 -4.37
C ALA A 271 -21.81 -32.27 -4.91
N VAL A 272 -22.01 -31.92 -6.19
CA VAL A 272 -21.41 -30.72 -6.76
C VAL A 272 -21.94 -29.49 -6.06
N LYS A 273 -23.26 -29.35 -5.89
CA LYS A 273 -23.90 -28.25 -5.11
C LYS A 273 -23.34 -28.09 -3.69
N TRP A 274 -22.93 -29.19 -3.05
CA TRP A 274 -22.27 -29.14 -1.75
C TRP A 274 -20.82 -28.67 -1.86
N MET A 275 -20.05 -29.20 -2.81
CA MET A 275 -18.68 -28.74 -3.10
C MET A 275 -18.61 -27.26 -3.48
N THR A 276 -19.60 -26.74 -4.23
CA THR A 276 -19.66 -25.31 -4.59
C THR A 276 -19.82 -24.42 -3.37
N LYS A 277 -20.68 -24.82 -2.43
CA LYS A 277 -20.92 -24.10 -1.18
C LYS A 277 -19.71 -24.15 -0.27
N PHE A 278 -19.11 -25.33 -0.11
CA PHE A 278 -17.89 -25.50 0.67
C PHE A 278 -16.74 -24.67 0.10
N GLY A 279 -16.51 -24.77 -1.22
CA GLY A 279 -15.53 -23.98 -1.95
C GLY A 279 -15.77 -22.47 -1.80
N SER A 280 -17.03 -21.99 -1.81
CA SER A 280 -17.33 -20.58 -1.57
C SER A 280 -16.97 -20.10 -0.16
N VAL A 281 -17.08 -20.95 0.86
CA VAL A 281 -16.68 -20.62 2.23
C VAL A 281 -15.16 -20.59 2.34
N VAL A 282 -14.47 -21.62 1.82
CA VAL A 282 -13.00 -21.69 1.80
C VAL A 282 -12.42 -20.48 1.06
N TRP A 283 -12.92 -20.17 -0.13
CA TRP A 283 -12.51 -18.99 -0.90
C TRP A 283 -12.69 -17.70 -0.10
N SER A 284 -13.83 -17.55 0.58
CA SER A 284 -14.07 -16.37 1.40
C SER A 284 -13.15 -16.26 2.62
N LEU A 285 -12.73 -17.38 3.21
CA LEU A 285 -11.76 -17.41 4.30
C LEU A 285 -10.36 -17.08 3.81
N LEU A 286 -9.94 -17.62 2.66
CA LEU A 286 -8.65 -17.30 2.04
C LEU A 286 -8.53 -15.80 1.76
N TRP A 287 -9.58 -15.18 1.22
CA TRP A 287 -9.65 -13.73 1.02
C TRP A 287 -9.51 -12.94 2.33
N LEU A 288 -10.16 -13.38 3.40
CA LEU A 288 -10.05 -12.74 4.71
C LEU A 288 -8.61 -12.84 5.24
N VAL A 289 -8.01 -14.02 5.20
CA VAL A 289 -6.65 -14.26 5.68
C VAL A 289 -5.65 -13.40 4.91
N MET A 290 -5.75 -13.34 3.58
CA MET A 290 -4.89 -12.52 2.72
C MET A 290 -4.99 -11.02 3.05
N ASN A 291 -6.22 -10.49 3.23
CA ASN A 291 -6.40 -9.08 3.60
C ASN A 291 -5.89 -8.80 5.03
N CYS A 292 -6.11 -9.72 5.96
CA CYS A 292 -5.58 -9.60 7.32
C CYS A 292 -4.05 -9.62 7.33
N SER A 293 -3.40 -10.47 6.52
CA SER A 293 -1.93 -10.51 6.43
C SER A 293 -1.39 -9.22 5.82
N LEU A 294 -1.98 -8.73 4.72
CA LEU A 294 -1.59 -7.46 4.11
C LEU A 294 -1.78 -6.27 5.06
N ALA A 295 -2.90 -6.21 5.78
CA ALA A 295 -3.16 -5.16 6.75
C ALA A 295 -2.21 -5.22 7.95
N SER A 296 -1.87 -6.42 8.43
CA SER A 296 -0.93 -6.59 9.54
C SER A 296 0.48 -6.15 9.14
N LEU A 297 0.92 -6.52 7.93
CA LEU A 297 2.19 -6.06 7.38
C LEU A 297 2.21 -4.55 7.18
N LEU A 298 1.14 -3.97 6.63
CA LEU A 298 1.01 -2.53 6.48
C LEU A 298 1.15 -1.79 7.81
N LEU A 299 0.48 -2.26 8.86
CA LEU A 299 0.58 -1.66 10.19
C LEU A 299 2.00 -1.80 10.76
N SER A 300 2.63 -2.96 10.58
CA SER A 300 4.01 -3.21 11.03
C SER A 300 5.02 -2.29 10.33
N THR A 301 4.91 -2.15 9.00
CA THR A 301 5.80 -1.25 8.25
C THR A 301 5.55 0.20 8.59
N THR A 302 4.29 0.58 8.82
CA THR A 302 3.93 1.96 9.21
C THR A 302 4.44 2.29 10.60
N ASP A 303 4.29 1.39 11.58
CA ASP A 303 4.84 1.58 12.94
C ASP A 303 6.36 1.77 12.88
N THR A 304 7.05 0.96 12.07
CA THR A 304 8.49 1.08 11.88
C THR A 304 8.87 2.42 11.26
N ILE A 305 8.18 2.86 10.19
CA ILE A 305 8.41 4.16 9.57
C ILE A 305 8.11 5.31 10.55
N LEU A 306 7.03 5.23 11.32
CA LEU A 306 6.63 6.28 12.26
C LEU A 306 7.57 6.39 13.47
N ARG A 307 8.15 5.30 13.95
CA ARG A 307 9.14 5.35 15.03
C ARG A 307 10.41 6.08 14.60
N GLU A 308 10.87 5.82 13.39
CA GLU A 308 12.10 6.42 12.87
C GLU A 308 11.89 7.85 12.33
N VAL A 309 10.74 8.14 11.71
CA VAL A 309 10.48 9.41 11.01
C VAL A 309 9.53 10.34 11.77
N GLY A 310 8.76 9.82 12.74
CA GLY A 310 7.69 10.55 13.42
C GLY A 310 8.14 11.82 14.13
N GLY A 311 9.37 11.86 14.63
CA GLY A 311 9.95 13.06 15.23
C GLY A 311 10.07 14.23 14.24
N SER A 312 10.47 13.95 13.00
CA SER A 312 10.61 14.93 11.91
C SER A 312 9.25 15.46 11.41
N LEU A 313 8.18 14.66 11.56
CA LEU A 313 6.82 15.06 11.21
C LEU A 313 6.13 15.91 12.28
N SER A 314 6.62 15.88 13.53
CA SER A 314 5.97 16.52 14.68
C SER A 314 6.32 18.00 14.85
N GLU A 315 7.28 18.54 14.10
CA GLU A 315 7.57 19.99 14.07
C GLU A 315 6.46 20.74 13.32
N LYS A 316 5.35 20.94 14.04
CA LYS A 316 4.08 21.51 13.54
C LYS A 316 4.22 22.90 12.91
N ASP A 317 5.28 23.64 13.24
CA ASP A 317 5.44 25.05 12.88
C ASP A 317 6.26 25.29 11.59
N ASN A 318 6.89 24.26 11.01
CA ASN A 318 7.76 24.40 9.83
C ASN A 318 7.44 23.37 8.74
N TRP A 319 6.24 23.44 8.16
CA TRP A 319 5.91 22.61 7.00
C TRP A 319 6.77 23.01 5.79
N THR A 320 7.47 22.04 5.23
CA THR A 320 8.27 22.20 4.02
C THR A 320 7.37 22.26 2.79
N PHE A 321 7.88 22.90 1.71
CA PHE A 321 7.21 22.92 0.41
C PHE A 321 6.81 21.51 -0.07
N GLY A 322 7.71 20.53 0.09
CA GLY A 322 7.46 19.14 -0.28
C GLY A 322 6.32 18.47 0.51
N GLN A 323 6.14 18.79 1.80
CA GLN A 323 5.04 18.27 2.60
C GLN A 323 3.67 18.84 2.17
N ILE A 324 3.62 20.12 1.82
CA ILE A 324 2.39 20.75 1.32
C ILE A 324 1.98 20.14 -0.03
N VAL A 325 2.94 20.02 -0.95
CA VAL A 325 2.70 19.39 -2.26
C VAL A 325 2.27 17.92 -2.10
N ALA A 326 2.90 17.19 -1.18
CA ALA A 326 2.57 15.80 -0.88
C ALA A 326 1.12 15.62 -0.38
N VAL A 327 0.63 16.52 0.48
CA VAL A 327 -0.77 16.48 0.93
C VAL A 327 -1.73 16.85 -0.20
N LEU A 328 -1.37 17.86 -1.02
CA LEU A 328 -2.18 18.30 -2.15
C LEU A 328 -2.34 17.25 -3.25
N LEU A 329 -1.46 16.24 -3.31
CA LEU A 329 -1.60 15.10 -4.22
C LEU A 329 -2.96 14.39 -4.05
N TRP A 330 -3.50 14.36 -2.84
CA TRP A 330 -4.78 13.72 -2.53
C TRP A 330 -5.99 14.66 -2.62
N ALA A 331 -5.74 15.97 -2.77
CA ALA A 331 -6.79 16.98 -2.75
C ALA A 331 -7.86 16.76 -3.84
N PRO A 332 -7.54 16.41 -5.10
CA PRO A 332 -8.57 16.18 -6.12
C PRO A 332 -9.56 15.08 -5.73
N VAL A 333 -9.06 13.98 -5.17
CA VAL A 333 -9.88 12.84 -4.74
C VAL A 333 -10.79 13.25 -3.58
N VAL A 334 -10.23 13.93 -2.58
CA VAL A 334 -10.97 14.36 -1.38
C VAL A 334 -12.01 15.42 -1.73
N PHE A 335 -11.65 16.45 -2.49
CA PHE A 335 -12.59 17.50 -2.87
C PHE A 335 -13.72 16.97 -3.73
N LYS A 336 -13.43 16.09 -4.69
CA LYS A 336 -14.49 15.48 -5.50
C LYS A 336 -15.40 14.59 -4.66
N TYR A 337 -14.84 13.81 -3.73
CA TYR A 337 -15.63 13.01 -2.80
C TYR A 337 -16.56 13.89 -1.95
N ILE A 338 -16.05 14.97 -1.37
CA ILE A 338 -16.86 15.90 -0.57
C ILE A 338 -17.91 16.59 -1.44
N TYR A 339 -17.51 17.13 -2.59
CA TYR A 339 -18.41 17.83 -3.51
C TYR A 339 -19.58 16.94 -3.93
N LEU A 340 -19.30 15.73 -4.41
CA LEU A 340 -20.35 14.80 -4.86
C LEU A 340 -21.29 14.36 -3.73
N ASN A 341 -20.84 14.39 -2.48
CA ASN A 341 -21.69 14.11 -1.32
C ASN A 341 -22.51 15.32 -0.85
N ILE A 342 -22.02 16.56 -1.04
CA ILE A 342 -22.70 17.81 -0.64
C ILE A 342 -23.62 18.35 -1.73
N SER A 343 -23.24 18.24 -3.00
CA SER A 343 -24.04 18.67 -4.14
C SER A 343 -25.21 17.72 -4.45
N ALA A 344 -25.40 16.71 -3.62
CA ALA A 344 -26.43 15.68 -3.72
C ALA A 344 -27.55 15.95 -2.71
#